data_AF-U5QB98-F1
#
_entry.id   AF-U5QB98-F1
#
_cell.length_a   1.000
_cell.length_b   1.000
_cell.length_c   1.000
_cell.angle_alpha   90.00
_cell.angle_beta   90.00
_cell.angle_gamma   90.00
#
_symmetry.space_group_name_H-M   'P 1'
#
loop_
_entity.id
_entity.type
_entity.pdbx_description
1 polymer ?
#
loop_
_entity_poly.entity_id
_entity_poly.type
_entity_poly.pdbx_seq_one_letter_code
_entity_poly.pdbx_strand_id
1 'polypeptide(L)'
;WPFQDGAEPGGLEEPGRVQLPFPWMKSTKAHAWKGQWAGGAYAAEPEENKRTRTAYTRAQLLELEKEFLFNKYISRPRRVELAVMLNLPERHIKIWFQ
;
A
#
# COMPACT_ATOMS: atom_id res chain seq x y z
N TRP A 1 -17.95 -55.76 23.86
CA TRP A 1 -18.28 -55.44 25.27
C TRP A 1 -17.00 -54.96 25.96
N PRO A 2 -17.02 -53.97 26.87
CA PRO A 2 -17.46 -52.55 26.71
C PRO A 2 -16.68 -51.51 27.60
N PHE A 3 -17.07 -50.22 27.47
CA PHE A 3 -16.91 -49.04 28.36
C PHE A 3 -15.53 -48.33 28.47
N GLN A 4 -15.40 -46.99 28.52
CA GLN A 4 -16.26 -45.93 29.11
C GLN A 4 -15.97 -44.57 28.41
N ASP A 5 -16.93 -43.91 27.77
CA ASP A 5 -17.69 -42.72 28.24
C ASP A 5 -16.92 -41.66 29.05
N GLY A 6 -16.89 -40.40 28.58
CA GLY A 6 -16.49 -39.25 29.42
C GLY A 6 -16.03 -37.98 28.70
N ALA A 7 -16.98 -37.15 28.26
CA ALA A 7 -16.94 -35.68 28.25
C ALA A 7 -15.95 -34.90 27.33
N GLU A 8 -16.47 -34.42 26.19
CA GLU A 8 -16.25 -33.04 25.71
C GLU A 8 -17.37 -32.16 26.32
N PRO A 9 -17.30 -30.81 26.42
CA PRO A 9 -16.55 -29.90 25.54
C PRO A 9 -15.86 -28.70 26.23
N GLY A 10 -14.77 -28.17 25.65
CA GLY A 10 -14.10 -26.99 26.23
C GLY A 10 -13.32 -26.09 25.28
N GLY A 11 -13.61 -26.13 23.98
CA GLY A 11 -13.02 -25.20 23.00
C GLY A 11 -13.84 -23.92 22.85
N LEU A 12 -13.84 -23.03 23.85
CA LEU A 12 -14.52 -21.74 23.74
C LEU A 12 -13.72 -20.75 22.86
N GLU A 13 -14.00 -20.86 21.56
CA GLU A 13 -14.49 -19.77 20.71
C GLU A 13 -13.59 -18.52 20.58
N GLU A 14 -12.63 -18.60 19.65
CA GLU A 14 -12.09 -17.41 18.98
C GLU A 14 -13.03 -17.03 17.81
N PRO A 15 -13.77 -15.92 17.89
CA PRO A 15 -14.77 -15.59 16.88
C PRO A 15 -14.10 -15.14 15.57
N GLY A 16 -14.24 -15.98 14.54
CA GLY A 16 -14.38 -15.47 13.16
C GLY A 16 -13.10 -15.19 12.38
N ARG A 17 -12.02 -15.96 12.57
CA ARG A 17 -10.91 -15.93 11.61
C ARG A 17 -11.28 -16.77 10.38
N VAL A 18 -12.01 -16.17 9.45
CA VAL A 18 -12.22 -16.73 8.10
C VAL A 18 -10.87 -17.13 7.51
N GLN A 19 -10.61 -18.44 7.46
CA GLN A 19 -9.44 -18.98 6.79
C GLN A 19 -9.66 -18.75 5.29
N LEU A 20 -8.99 -17.74 4.74
CA LEU A 20 -9.11 -17.43 3.32
C LEU A 20 -8.48 -18.58 2.51
N PRO A 21 -9.10 -18.99 1.38
CA PRO A 21 -8.67 -20.17 0.62
C PRO A 21 -7.21 -20.15 0.18
N PHE A 22 -6.63 -18.94 0.02
CA PHE A 22 -5.26 -18.79 -0.43
C PHE A 22 -4.45 -17.82 0.42
N PRO A 23 -3.18 -18.15 0.73
CA PRO A 23 -2.30 -17.28 1.50
C PRO A 23 -1.99 -15.91 0.88
N TRP A 24 -2.31 -15.64 -0.38
CA TRP A 24 -2.16 -14.31 -1.00
C TRP A 24 -3.38 -13.40 -0.78
N MET A 25 -4.55 -14.00 -0.47
CA MET A 25 -5.78 -13.28 -0.18
C MET A 25 -5.79 -12.66 1.21
N LYS A 26 -4.84 -13.04 2.09
CA LYS A 26 -4.68 -12.39 3.39
C LYS A 26 -4.40 -10.91 3.15
N SER A 27 -5.38 -10.08 3.47
CA SER A 27 -5.17 -8.63 3.46
C SER A 27 -4.00 -8.34 4.39
N THR A 28 -2.91 -7.79 3.84
CA THR A 28 -1.92 -7.10 4.66
C THR A 28 -2.72 -6.11 5.51
N LYS A 29 -2.58 -6.19 6.84
CA LYS A 29 -3.41 -5.57 7.91
C LYS A 29 -3.71 -4.06 7.79
N ALA A 30 -3.38 -3.41 6.68
CA ALA A 30 -3.69 -2.02 6.35
C ALA A 30 -4.84 -1.83 5.33
N HIS A 31 -5.45 -2.89 4.78
CA HIS A 31 -6.56 -2.76 3.83
C HIS A 31 -7.77 -3.60 4.24
N ALA A 32 -8.27 -3.40 5.45
CA ALA A 32 -9.68 -3.62 5.72
C ALA A 32 -10.43 -2.34 5.35
N TRP A 33 -10.60 -2.08 4.05
CA TRP A 33 -11.59 -1.14 3.51
C TRP A 33 -13.01 -1.71 3.71
N LYS A 34 -13.28 -2.29 4.88
CA LYS A 34 -14.62 -2.72 5.25
C LYS A 34 -15.32 -1.49 5.80
N GLY A 35 -16.04 -0.78 4.94
CA GLY A 35 -16.96 0.26 5.40
C GLY A 35 -17.64 1.14 4.36
N GLN A 36 -17.00 1.54 3.26
CA GLN A 36 -17.49 2.69 2.47
C GLN A 36 -18.06 2.30 1.10
N TRP A 37 -19.18 1.58 1.07
CA TRP A 37 -20.07 1.51 -0.10
C TRP A 37 -21.55 1.64 0.30
N ALA A 38 -21.86 1.71 1.60
CA ALA A 38 -23.18 2.03 2.12
C ALA A 38 -23.10 3.42 2.78
N GLY A 39 -23.98 4.32 2.36
CA GLY A 39 -23.95 5.73 2.73
C GLY A 39 -23.90 5.99 4.24
N GLY A 40 -23.16 7.02 4.62
CA GLY A 40 -23.07 7.50 5.99
C GLY A 40 -22.12 8.68 6.08
N ALA A 41 -22.67 9.85 6.40
CA ALA A 41 -21.96 11.10 6.67
C ALA A 41 -21.09 11.00 7.95
N TYR A 42 -20.31 12.07 8.17
CA TYR A 42 -19.54 12.46 9.36
C TYR A 42 -18.31 11.61 9.76
N ALA A 43 -17.12 12.15 9.50
CA ALA A 43 -15.93 12.20 10.36
C ALA A 43 -14.69 12.39 9.48
N ALA A 44 -14.35 13.66 9.24
CA ALA A 44 -13.05 14.03 8.72
C ALA A 44 -12.01 13.87 9.83
N GLU A 45 -11.43 12.68 9.95
CA GLU A 45 -10.15 12.46 10.62
C GLU A 45 -9.06 12.31 9.55
N PRO A 46 -7.81 12.74 9.81
CA PRO A 46 -6.79 12.84 8.79
C PRO A 46 -6.44 11.44 8.29
N GLU A 47 -6.78 11.21 7.03
CA GLU A 47 -6.62 9.97 6.29
C GLU A 47 -5.14 9.74 5.91
N GLU A 48 -4.22 9.77 6.88
CA GLU A 48 -2.77 9.77 6.64
C GLU A 48 -2.16 8.38 6.36
N ASN A 49 -2.95 7.32 6.51
CA ASN A 49 -2.44 5.95 6.36
C ASN A 49 -2.79 5.26 5.03
N LYS A 50 -3.54 5.92 4.14
CA LYS A 50 -3.60 5.50 2.74
C LYS A 50 -2.34 6.03 2.08
N ARG A 51 -1.53 5.14 1.51
CA ARG A 51 -0.44 5.56 0.62
C ARG A 51 -1.07 6.24 -0.59
N THR A 52 -1.32 7.54 -0.48
CA THR A 52 -1.94 8.33 -1.54
C THR A 52 -0.99 8.34 -2.72
N ARG A 53 -1.51 7.98 -3.89
CA ARG A 53 -0.74 8.03 -5.14
C ARG A 53 -0.40 9.49 -5.42
N THR A 54 0.88 9.80 -5.55
CA THR A 54 1.32 11.11 -6.01
C THR A 54 1.09 11.23 -7.51
N ALA A 55 0.35 12.25 -7.94
CA ALA A 55 0.26 12.63 -9.34
C ALA A 55 1.36 13.65 -9.67
N TYR A 56 2.08 13.44 -10.77
CA TYR A 56 3.07 14.40 -11.26
C TYR A 56 2.41 15.42 -12.17
N THR A 57 2.90 16.66 -12.14
CA THR A 57 2.46 17.70 -13.08
C THR A 57 3.03 17.43 -14.47
N ARG A 58 2.42 18.02 -15.51
CA ARG A 58 2.92 17.91 -16.88
C ARG A 58 4.38 18.38 -17.01
N ALA A 59 4.74 19.47 -16.34
CA ALA A 59 6.11 20.00 -16.38
C ALA A 59 7.13 19.04 -15.74
N GLN A 60 6.77 18.39 -14.64
CA GLN A 60 7.62 17.39 -14.00
C GLN A 60 7.90 16.21 -14.93
N LEU A 61 6.87 15.71 -15.63
CA LEU A 61 7.03 14.63 -16.60
C LEU A 61 7.97 15.02 -17.75
N LEU A 62 7.82 16.22 -18.30
CA LEU A 62 8.65 16.68 -19.42
C LEU A 62 10.14 16.77 -19.06
N GLU A 63 10.48 17.29 -17.87
CA GLU A 63 11.89 17.35 -17.45
C GLU A 63 12.45 15.94 -17.17
N LEU A 64 11.65 15.02 -16.60
CA LEU A 64 12.06 13.63 -16.43
C LEU A 64 12.29 12.92 -17.77
N GLU A 65 11.39 13.11 -18.73
CA GLU A 65 11.51 12.57 -20.10
C GLU A 65 12.74 13.12 -20.82
N LYS A 66 12.97 14.42 -20.74
CA LYS A 66 14.16 15.08 -21.29
C LYS A 66 15.44 14.47 -20.74
N GLU A 67 15.51 14.27 -19.43
CA GLU A 67 16.67 13.64 -18.79
C GLU A 67 16.83 12.18 -19.19
N PHE A 68 15.73 11.43 -19.33
CA PHE A 68 15.77 10.06 -19.80
C PHE A 68 16.23 9.92 -21.25
N LEU A 69 15.96 10.92 -22.09
CA LEU A 69 16.49 10.98 -23.45
C LEU A 69 17.99 11.29 -23.45
N PHE A 70 18.45 12.16 -22.55
CA PHE A 70 19.87 12.47 -22.39
C PHE A 70 20.67 11.30 -21.82
N ASN A 71 20.14 10.63 -20.80
CA ASN A 71 20.76 9.46 -20.19
C ASN A 71 19.70 8.48 -19.65
N LYS A 72 19.75 7.24 -20.13
CA LYS A 72 18.81 6.18 -19.74
C LYS A 72 18.92 5.77 -18.27
N TYR A 73 20.02 6.11 -17.61
CA TYR A 73 20.26 5.81 -16.20
C TYR A 73 20.66 7.07 -15.44
N ILE A 74 20.04 7.30 -14.29
CA ILE A 74 20.34 8.48 -13.47
C ILE A 74 21.42 8.21 -12.41
N SER A 75 22.47 9.02 -12.44
CA SER A 75 23.53 8.99 -11.42
C SER A 75 23.06 9.62 -10.10
N ARG A 76 23.77 9.36 -8.99
CA ARG A 76 23.45 9.94 -7.68
C ARG A 76 23.43 11.48 -7.68
N PRO A 77 24.45 12.21 -8.18
CA PRO A 77 24.43 13.67 -8.17
C PRO A 77 23.27 14.24 -9.00
N ARG A 78 23.04 13.66 -10.19
CA ARG A 78 21.95 14.13 -11.07
C ARG A 78 20.57 13.92 -10.45
N ARG A 79 20.38 12.82 -9.69
CA ARG A 79 19.14 12.56 -8.96
C ARG A 79 18.84 13.64 -7.92
N VAL A 80 19.85 14.09 -7.18
CA VAL A 80 19.69 15.16 -6.18
C VAL A 80 19.30 16.47 -6.87
N GLU A 81 19.95 16.80 -7.99
CA GLU A 81 19.61 18.00 -8.77
C GLU A 81 18.16 17.99 -9.25
N LEU A 82 17.70 16.88 -9.85
CA LEU A 82 16.30 16.77 -10.31
C LEU A 82 15.29 16.75 -9.17
N ALA A 83 15.63 16.14 -8.03
CA ALA A 83 14.77 16.13 -6.84
C ALA A 83 14.48 17.56 -6.37
N VAL A 84 15.51 18.41 -6.32
CA VAL A 84 15.39 19.83 -5.96
C VAL A 84 14.64 20.61 -7.04
N MET A 85 15.01 20.45 -8.32
CA MET A 85 14.40 21.18 -9.44
C MET A 85 12.90 20.89 -9.60
N LEU A 86 12.48 19.63 -9.39
CA LEU A 86 11.10 19.20 -9.58
C LEU A 86 10.29 19.19 -8.28
N ASN A 87 10.92 19.51 -7.14
CA ASN A 87 10.35 19.38 -5.80
C ASN A 87 9.75 17.97 -5.55
N LEU A 88 10.49 16.95 -5.95
CA LEU A 88 10.12 15.54 -5.79
C LEU A 88 11.17 14.84 -4.91
N PRO A 89 10.79 13.89 -4.03
CA PRO A 89 11.76 13.13 -3.26
C PRO A 89 12.64 12.29 -4.19
N GLU A 90 13.91 12.08 -3.84
CA GLU A 90 14.84 11.23 -4.62
C GLU A 90 14.28 9.82 -4.89
N ARG A 91 13.46 9.30 -3.97
CA ARG A 91 12.74 8.03 -4.14
C ARG A 91 11.81 8.04 -5.35
N HIS A 92 11.08 9.14 -5.57
CA HIS A 92 10.17 9.27 -6.72
C HIS A 92 10.95 9.33 -8.03
N ILE A 93 12.06 10.07 -8.05
CA ILE A 93 12.96 10.11 -9.21
C ILE A 93 13.52 8.70 -9.49
N LYS A 94 13.96 7.99 -8.45
CA LYS A 94 14.47 6.62 -8.58
C LYS A 94 13.41 5.65 -9.13
N ILE A 95 12.18 5.71 -8.63
CA ILE A 95 11.07 4.85 -9.09
C ILE A 95 10.72 5.16 -10.55
N TRP A 96 10.76 6.43 -10.94
CA TRP A 96 10.42 6.82 -12.31
C TRP A 96 11.47 6.36 -13.33
N PHE A 97 12.76 6.32 -12.95
CA PHE A 97 13.88 5.86 -13.80
C PHE A 97 14.11 4.33 -13.78
N GLN A 98 13.29 3.56 -13.05
CA GLN A 98 13.45 2.10 -12.88
C GLN A 98 12.37 1.35 -13.65
#